data_AF-A0AA43QD36-F1
#
_entry.id   AF-A0AA43QD36-F1
#
_cell.length_a   1.000
_cell.length_b   1.000
_cell.length_c   1.000
_cell.angle_alpha   90.00
_cell.angle_beta   90.00
_cell.angle_gamma   90.00
#
_symmetry.space_group_name_H-M   'P 1'
#
loop_
_entity.id
_entity.type
_entity.pdbx_description
1 polymer ?
#
loop_
_entity_poly.entity_id
_entity_poly.type
_entity_poly.pdbx_seq_one_letter_code
_entity_poly.pdbx_strand_id
1 'polypeptide(L)' 'MVATNLPEHHRDPAGRLIIAATIHLNAHLLSLDGSFPAYSELAGKLVQM' A
#
# COMPACT_ATOMS: atom_id res chain seq x y z
N MET A 1 -12.78 -6.11 -14.19
CA MET A 1 -12.40 -4.72 -13.83
C MET A 1 -13.19 -4.35 -12.58
N VAL A 2 -12.64 -4.59 -11.39
CA VAL A 2 -13.26 -4.22 -10.10
C VAL A 2 -12.17 -3.58 -9.27
N ALA A 3 -12.07 -2.26 -9.36
CA ALA A 3 -11.08 -1.47 -8.61
C ALA A 3 -11.67 -0.20 -7.99
N THR A 4 -13.00 -0.02 -7.98
CA THR A 4 -13.62 1.28 -7.69
C THR A 4 -14.63 1.30 -6.54
N ASN A 5 -14.72 0.26 -5.71
CA ASN A 5 -15.67 0.25 -4.59
C ASN A 5 -15.01 0.28 -3.20
N LEU A 6 -14.03 1.17 -3.01
CA LEU A 6 -13.57 1.53 -1.67
C LEU A 6 -14.06 2.94 -1.31
N PRO A 7 -14.74 3.11 -0.16
CA PRO A 7 -15.33 4.38 0.25
C PRO A 7 -14.27 5.47 0.48
N GLU A 8 -14.76 6.71 0.42
CA GLU A 8 -14.03 7.97 0.29
C GLU A 8 -13.22 8.39 1.53
N HIS A 9 -12.39 7.52 2.09
CA HIS A 9 -11.35 7.96 3.02
C HIS A 9 -10.08 8.30 2.23
N HIS A 10 -10.08 9.51 1.67
CA HIS A 10 -8.93 10.19 1.07
C HIS A 10 -7.75 10.23 2.05
N ARG A 11 -6.85 9.25 1.97
CA ARG A 11 -5.43 9.47 2.26
C ARG A 11 -4.62 8.73 1.22
N ASP A 12 -4.18 9.52 0.25
CA ASP A 12 -3.20 9.25 -0.79
C ASP A 12 -3.51 8.13 -1.82
N PRO A 13 -4.08 8.46 -3.00
CA PRO A 13 -4.29 7.48 -4.07
C PRO A 13 -2.97 6.87 -4.57
N ALA A 14 -1.84 7.59 -4.46
CA ALA A 14 -0.54 7.06 -4.81
C ALA A 14 -0.10 5.92 -3.87
N GLY A 15 -0.29 6.07 -2.56
CA GLY A 15 -0.03 5.04 -1.56
C GLY A 15 -0.79 3.76 -1.83
N ARG A 16 -2.07 3.85 -2.25
CA ARG A 16 -2.85 2.67 -2.65
C ARG A 16 -2.32 2.00 -3.90
N LEU A 17 -1.87 2.76 -4.90
CA LEU A 17 -1.24 2.20 -6.09
C LEU A 17 0.09 1.50 -5.75
N ILE A 18 0.87 2.09 -4.85
CA ILE A 18 2.12 1.50 -4.34
C ILE A 18 1.81 0.16 -3.65
N ILE A 19 0.85 0.14 -2.72
CA ILE A 19 0.43 -1.08 -2.02
C ILE A 19 -0.07 -2.13 -3.02
N ALA A 20 -0.95 -1.76 -3.95
CA ALA A 20 -1.49 -2.67 -4.95
C ALA A 20 -0.38 -3.26 -5.84
N ALA A 21 0.59 -2.44 -6.25
CA ALA A 21 1.74 -2.90 -7.02
C ALA A 21 2.62 -3.86 -6.21
N THR A 22 2.90 -3.54 -4.93
CA THR A 22 3.66 -4.43 -4.03
C THR A 22 3.00 -5.80 -3.88
N ILE A 23 1.68 -5.84 -3.72
CA ILE A 23 0.92 -7.09 -3.62
C ILE A 23 0.92 -7.84 -4.96
N HIS A 24 0.59 -7.15 -6.06
CA HIS A 24 0.46 -7.76 -7.39
C HIS A 24 1.79 -8.36 -7.87
N LEU A 25 2.90 -7.68 -7.60
CA LEU A 25 4.24 -8.13 -7.96
C LEU A 25 4.86 -9.05 -6.90
N ASN A 26 4.15 -9.31 -5.79
CA ASN A 26 4.65 -10.02 -4.62
C ASN A 26 6.02 -9.50 -4.12
N ALA A 27 6.23 -8.19 -4.20
CA ALA A 27 7.49 -7.53 -3.88
C ALA A 27 7.55 -7.08 -2.40
N HIS A 28 8.72 -6.58 -1.98
CA HIS A 28 8.87 -5.83 -0.75
C HIS A 28 8.84 -4.33 -1.04
N LEU A 29 8.13 -3.58 -0.20
CA LEU A 29 8.07 -2.13 -0.24
C LEU A 29 9.12 -1.56 0.71
N LEU A 30 10.08 -0.80 0.17
CA LEU A 30 10.97 0.03 0.97
C LEU A 30 10.41 1.45 1.01
N SER A 31 10.17 2.00 2.20
CA SER A 31 9.64 3.36 2.32
C SER A 31 10.09 4.04 3.62
N LEU A 32 10.35 5.34 3.53
CA LEU A 32 10.56 6.24 4.68
C LEU A 32 9.25 6.84 5.19
N ASP A 33 8.15 6.66 4.45
CA ASP A 33 6.86 7.21 4.82
C ASP A 33 6.23 6.40 5.95
N GLY A 34 6.01 7.08 7.07
CA GLY A 34 5.47 6.49 8.30
C GLY A 34 4.00 6.08 8.22
N SER A 35 3.32 6.29 7.10
CA SER A 35 1.91 5.92 6.93
C SER A 35 1.74 4.46 6.48
N PHE A 36 2.73 3.88 5.80
CA PHE A 36 2.65 2.50 5.27
C PHE A 36 2.55 1.40 6.34
N PRO A 37 3.16 1.52 7.53
CA PRO A 37 2.96 0.55 8.61
C PRO A 37 1.50 0.38 9.05
N ALA A 38 0.62 1.35 8.78
CA ALA A 38 -0.80 1.27 9.13
C ALA A 38 -1.61 0.35 8.19
N TYR A 39 -1.03 -0.10 7.08
CA TYR A 39 -1.70 -0.96 6.10
C TYR A 39 -1.35 -2.43 6.35
N SER A 40 -2.34 -3.19 6.81
CA SER A 40 -2.22 -4.62 7.09
C SER A 40 -1.81 -5.43 5.86
N GLU A 41 -2.15 -4.96 4.66
CA GLU A 41 -1.78 -5.61 3.39
C GLU A 41 -0.26 -5.63 3.13
N LEU A 42 0.50 -4.76 3.80
CA LEU A 42 1.96 -4.71 3.73
C LEU A 42 2.64 -5.53 4.84
N ALA A 43 1.89 -6.27 5.66
CA ALA A 43 2.46 -7.12 6.71
C ALA A 43 3.48 -8.11 6.11
N GLY A 44 4.71 -8.07 6.64
CA GLY A 44 5.83 -8.89 6.15
C GLY A 44 6.38 -8.48 4.78
N LYS A 45 5.87 -7.40 4.17
CA LYS A 45 6.34 -6.86 2.90
C LYS A 45 6.96 -5.47 3.02
N LEU A 46 6.64 -4.73 4.08
CA LEU A 46 7.24 -3.42 4.35
C LEU A 46 8.61 -3.57 4.99
N VAL A 47 9.60 -2.92 4.40
CA VAL A 47 10.93 -2.68 4.97
C VAL A 47 11.02 -1.18 5.27
N GLN A 48 11.30 -0.83 6.51
CA GLN A 48 11.53 0.56 6.92
C GLN A 48 13.01 0.79 7.16
N MET A 49 13.48 1.98 6.76
CA MET A 49 14.83 2.51 7.04
C MET A 49 14.74 3.65 8.03
#